data_AF-A0A9E5NC60-F1
#
_entry.id   AF-A0A9E5NC60-F1
#
_cell.length_a   1.000
_cell.length_b   1.000
_cell.length_c   1.000
_cell.angle_alpha   90.00
_cell.angle_beta   90.00
_cell.angle_gamma   90.00
#
_symmetry.space_group_name_H-M   'P 1'
#
loop_
_entity.id
_entity.type
_entity.pdbx_description
1 polymer ?
#
loop_
_entity_poly.entity_id
_entity_poly.type
_entity_poly.pdbx_seq_one_letter_code
_entity_poly.pdbx_strand_id
1 'polypeptide(L)'
;MGGGGSRSGNLLLVLLAVVFTAALTFATLEAPRVLNRVIRENLDVPDLHPVIEPELIDEFMSRNHVRTIGYTCLAVVAFLMVVGLATDRKGLATVGAIAFFLPTFGYFAAYMFFLAGLGMLRALWLPFWGPLLKLGDVSLVPYAILVYPPALLGIDIGMALAYVSIALGLLIFLLGTLAWFYAKLMRKETVDFWLYRYSRHPQYLGWIIWSYGLMLLAIQAPIPLGGENPGASLPWLISSLIVASVALGEEIKMSTERGAEYESYRNSTPFMLPLPGLISRVVSAPMRAVLRKRYPETGREVVMVFVVYLSIFVLLSLPFVLLNWPSHLGWSDWPPYWHFIPRAR
;
A
#
# COMPACT_ATOMS: atom_id res chain seq x y z
N MET A 1 -30.20 33.02 -12.72
CA MET A 1 -30.85 32.20 -13.77
C MET A 1 -29.92 31.04 -14.12
N GLY A 2 -30.43 29.81 -14.18
CA GLY A 2 -29.72 28.67 -14.80
C GLY A 2 -29.28 27.49 -13.91
N GLY A 3 -29.84 27.29 -12.72
CA GLY A 3 -29.55 26.13 -11.85
C GLY A 3 -30.39 24.88 -12.15
N GLY A 4 -30.53 24.52 -13.42
CA GLY A 4 -31.30 23.35 -13.89
C GLY A 4 -30.42 22.15 -14.20
N GLY A 5 -29.33 21.95 -13.45
CA GLY A 5 -28.41 20.82 -13.59
C GLY A 5 -29.07 19.51 -13.18
N SER A 6 -29.85 18.94 -14.11
CA SER A 6 -30.23 17.54 -14.30
C SER A 6 -30.03 16.61 -13.08
N ARG A 7 -31.13 16.34 -12.36
CA ARG A 7 -31.24 15.19 -11.44
C ARG A 7 -30.75 13.87 -12.06
N SER A 8 -30.88 13.71 -13.38
CA SER A 8 -30.41 12.55 -14.13
C SER A 8 -28.88 12.43 -14.18
N GLY A 9 -28.12 13.53 -14.21
CA GLY A 9 -26.66 13.50 -14.16
C GLY A 9 -26.09 12.99 -12.84
N ASN A 10 -26.71 13.38 -11.72
CA ASN A 10 -26.35 12.87 -10.40
C ASN A 10 -26.71 11.39 -10.23
N LEU A 11 -27.84 10.96 -10.79
CA LEU A 11 -28.26 9.55 -10.77
C LEU A 11 -27.30 8.67 -11.57
N LEU A 12 -26.86 9.14 -12.74
CA LEU A 12 -25.88 8.44 -13.58
C LEU A 12 -24.53 8.30 -12.87
N LEU A 13 -24.07 9.35 -12.19
CA LEU A 13 -22.82 9.32 -11.43
C LEU A 13 -22.87 8.33 -10.26
N VAL A 14 -23.98 8.31 -9.51
CA VAL A 14 -24.19 7.34 -8.43
C VAL A 14 -24.23 5.93 -9.00
N LEU A 15 -24.95 5.71 -10.10
CA LEU A 15 -25.04 4.41 -10.75
C LEU A 15 -23.67 3.94 -11.24
N LEU A 16 -22.89 4.82 -11.89
CA LEU A 16 -21.53 4.51 -12.35
C LEU A 16 -20.62 4.17 -11.17
N ALA A 17 -20.71 4.89 -10.06
CA ALA A 17 -19.92 4.62 -8.86
C ALA A 17 -20.31 3.29 -8.20
N VAL A 18 -21.60 2.96 -8.15
CA VAL A 18 -22.09 1.66 -7.64
C VAL A 18 -21.63 0.52 -8.54
N VAL A 19 -21.79 0.65 -9.86
CA VAL A 19 -21.33 -0.35 -10.83
C VAL A 19 -19.82 -0.52 -10.76
N PHE A 20 -19.06 0.57 -10.69
CA PHE A 20 -17.62 0.54 -10.55
C PHE A 20 -17.19 -0.15 -9.24
N THR A 21 -17.85 0.16 -8.12
CA THR A 21 -17.56 -0.46 -6.82
C THR A 21 -17.92 -1.95 -6.82
N ALA A 22 -19.06 -2.31 -7.38
CA ALA A 22 -19.51 -3.71 -7.50
C ALA A 22 -18.59 -4.51 -8.44
N ALA A 23 -18.21 -3.94 -9.59
CA ALA A 23 -17.27 -4.55 -10.53
C ALA A 23 -15.87 -4.68 -9.91
N LEU A 24 -15.40 -3.67 -9.17
CA LEU A 24 -14.14 -3.73 -8.45
C LEU A 24 -14.20 -4.81 -7.37
N THR A 25 -15.30 -4.88 -6.61
CA THR A 25 -15.54 -5.93 -5.60
C THR A 25 -15.49 -7.31 -6.25
N PHE A 26 -16.29 -7.54 -7.30
CA PHE A 26 -16.32 -8.81 -8.03
C PHE A 26 -14.94 -9.18 -8.61
N ALA A 27 -14.27 -8.23 -9.26
CA ALA A 27 -12.90 -8.42 -9.77
C ALA A 27 -11.92 -8.75 -8.65
N THR A 28 -12.09 -8.17 -7.45
CA THR A 28 -11.26 -8.51 -6.30
C THR A 28 -11.60 -9.86 -5.67
N LEU A 29 -12.87 -10.28 -5.56
CA LEU A 29 -13.21 -11.55 -4.89
C LEU A 29 -13.18 -12.77 -5.83
N GLU A 30 -13.75 -12.65 -7.02
CA GLU A 30 -14.00 -13.78 -7.92
C GLU A 30 -12.87 -14.00 -8.92
N ALA A 31 -12.25 -12.94 -9.46
CA ALA A 31 -11.16 -13.11 -10.42
C ALA A 31 -9.98 -13.91 -9.82
N PRO A 32 -9.56 -13.67 -8.57
CA PRO A 32 -8.62 -14.56 -7.87
C PRO A 32 -9.01 -16.03 -7.82
N ARG A 33 -10.27 -16.32 -7.49
CA ARG A 33 -10.77 -17.70 -7.36
C ARG A 33 -10.71 -18.42 -8.70
N VAL A 34 -11.17 -17.75 -9.76
CA VAL A 34 -11.13 -18.29 -11.13
C VAL A 34 -9.69 -18.46 -11.59
N LEU A 35 -8.82 -17.47 -11.38
CA LEU A 35 -7.41 -17.54 -11.76
C LEU A 35 -6.69 -18.69 -11.04
N ASN A 36 -6.92 -18.84 -9.74
CA ASN A 36 -6.36 -19.96 -8.97
C ASN A 36 -6.83 -21.32 -9.52
N ARG A 37 -8.12 -21.45 -9.83
CA ARG A 37 -8.64 -22.68 -10.46
C ARG A 37 -7.94 -22.98 -11.77
N VAL A 38 -7.82 -21.98 -12.65
CA VAL A 38 -7.14 -22.12 -13.96
C VAL A 38 -5.68 -22.50 -13.77
N ILE A 39 -4.96 -21.87 -12.84
CA ILE A 39 -3.55 -22.18 -12.56
C ILE A 39 -3.42 -23.63 -12.06
N ARG A 40 -4.26 -24.06 -11.12
CA ARG A 40 -4.22 -25.44 -10.59
C ARG A 40 -4.51 -26.46 -11.67
N GLU A 41 -5.47 -26.19 -12.54
CA GLU A 41 -5.88 -27.12 -13.61
C GLU A 41 -4.86 -27.19 -14.75
N ASN A 42 -4.09 -26.12 -15.01
CA ASN A 42 -3.25 -26.03 -16.22
C ASN A 42 -1.73 -25.99 -15.97
N LEU A 43 -1.26 -25.63 -14.78
CA LEU A 43 0.16 -25.38 -14.50
C LEU A 43 0.78 -26.35 -13.48
N ASP A 44 0.03 -27.34 -12.99
CA ASP A 44 0.47 -28.37 -12.04
C ASP A 44 1.32 -27.82 -10.88
N VAL A 45 0.93 -26.64 -10.38
CA VAL A 45 1.66 -25.98 -9.30
C VAL A 45 1.28 -26.63 -7.98
N PRO A 46 2.24 -27.21 -7.23
CA PRO A 46 1.94 -27.92 -6.02
C PRO A 46 1.44 -26.95 -4.94
N ASP A 47 0.34 -27.34 -4.28
CA ASP A 47 -0.30 -26.58 -3.19
C ASP A 47 0.41 -26.90 -1.87
N LEU A 48 1.70 -26.55 -1.80
CA LEU A 48 2.54 -26.83 -0.62
C LEU A 48 2.17 -25.87 0.50
N HIS A 49 1.75 -26.42 1.63
CA HIS A 49 1.37 -25.61 2.79
C HIS A 49 2.60 -25.37 3.69
N PRO A 50 3.05 -24.11 3.89
CA PRO A 50 4.31 -23.80 4.57
C PRO A 50 4.40 -24.26 6.02
N VAL A 51 3.25 -24.52 6.66
CA VAL A 51 3.19 -25.02 8.03
C VAL A 51 3.14 -26.55 8.10
N ILE A 52 2.56 -27.22 7.10
CA ILE A 52 2.39 -28.68 7.11
C ILE A 52 3.62 -29.35 6.49
N GLU A 53 4.21 -28.71 5.47
CA GLU A 53 5.25 -29.28 4.63
C GLU A 53 6.44 -28.32 4.44
N PRO A 54 7.04 -27.77 5.52
CA PRO A 54 8.13 -26.80 5.41
C PRO A 54 9.34 -27.38 4.67
N GLU A 55 9.63 -28.67 4.88
CA GLU A 55 10.73 -29.38 4.23
C GLU A 55 10.52 -29.50 2.71
N LEU A 56 9.29 -29.78 2.26
CA LEU A 56 8.96 -29.83 0.82
C LEU A 56 9.03 -28.45 0.18
N ILE A 57 8.72 -27.38 0.91
CA ILE A 57 8.91 -26.01 0.42
C ILE A 57 10.39 -25.70 0.28
N ASP A 58 11.22 -26.00 1.27
CA ASP A 58 12.66 -25.76 1.16
C ASP A 58 13.30 -26.61 0.06
N GLU A 59 12.87 -27.86 -0.11
CA GLU A 59 13.28 -28.70 -1.23
C GLU A 59 12.80 -28.10 -2.56
N PHE A 60 11.53 -27.69 -2.66
CA PHE A 60 10.99 -27.06 -3.87
C PHE A 60 11.73 -25.76 -4.22
N MET A 61 12.00 -24.92 -3.22
CA MET A 61 12.69 -23.62 -3.37
C MET A 61 14.14 -23.80 -3.81
N SER A 62 14.83 -24.81 -3.28
CA SER A 62 16.23 -25.12 -3.63
C SER A 62 16.33 -25.81 -4.99
N ARG A 63 15.52 -26.84 -5.23
CA ARG A 63 15.54 -27.67 -6.44
C ARG A 63 15.08 -26.92 -7.70
N ASN A 64 14.11 -26.02 -7.58
CA ASN A 64 13.60 -25.25 -8.72
C ASN A 64 14.22 -23.85 -8.83
N HIS A 65 15.27 -23.55 -8.05
CA HIS A 65 15.94 -22.25 -8.03
C HIS A 65 14.97 -21.05 -7.88
N VAL A 66 13.88 -21.24 -7.14
CA VAL A 66 12.76 -20.29 -7.06
C VAL A 66 13.22 -18.92 -6.52
N ARG A 67 14.15 -18.92 -5.56
CA ARG A 67 14.74 -17.67 -5.03
C ARG A 67 15.48 -16.90 -6.11
N THR A 68 16.29 -17.57 -6.93
CA THR A 68 17.05 -16.94 -8.02
C THR A 68 16.11 -16.38 -9.09
N ILE A 69 15.06 -17.15 -9.45
CA ILE A 69 14.02 -16.70 -10.39
C ILE A 69 13.31 -15.47 -9.82
N GLY A 70 12.88 -15.50 -8.55
CA GLY A 70 12.23 -14.40 -7.87
C GLY A 70 13.08 -13.13 -7.83
N TYR A 71 14.37 -13.24 -7.45
CA TYR A 71 15.30 -12.11 -7.47
C TYR A 71 15.51 -11.54 -8.88
N THR A 72 15.58 -12.40 -9.89
CA THR A 72 15.72 -11.98 -11.29
C THR A 72 14.48 -11.24 -11.76
N CYS A 73 13.29 -11.77 -11.51
CA CYS A 73 12.02 -11.11 -11.81
C CYS A 73 11.90 -9.76 -11.12
N LEU A 74 12.26 -9.70 -9.83
CA LEU A 74 12.27 -8.45 -9.07
C LEU A 74 13.23 -7.43 -9.66
N ALA A 75 14.46 -7.84 -9.99
CA ALA A 75 15.45 -6.96 -10.60
C ALA A 75 14.96 -6.42 -11.95
N VAL A 76 14.34 -7.26 -12.78
CA VAL A 76 13.74 -6.85 -14.06
C VAL A 76 12.60 -5.85 -13.85
N VAL A 77 11.66 -6.13 -12.93
CA VAL A 77 10.54 -5.24 -12.64
C VAL A 77 11.02 -3.90 -12.07
N ALA A 78 11.96 -3.93 -11.12
CA ALA A 78 12.56 -2.73 -10.56
C ALA A 78 13.31 -1.92 -11.64
N PHE A 79 14.05 -2.59 -12.53
CA PHE A 79 14.71 -1.96 -13.66
C PHE A 79 13.70 -1.30 -14.61
N LEU A 80 12.60 -1.99 -14.97
CA LEU A 80 11.53 -1.44 -15.81
C LEU A 80 10.89 -0.20 -15.17
N MET A 81 10.63 -0.24 -13.86
CA MET A 81 10.13 0.92 -13.11
C MET A 81 11.12 2.09 -13.15
N VAL A 82 12.40 1.85 -12.81
CA VAL A 82 13.44 2.90 -12.79
C VAL A 82 13.65 3.49 -14.16
N VAL A 83 13.75 2.67 -15.22
CA VAL A 83 13.88 3.14 -16.59
C VAL A 83 12.63 3.89 -17.04
N GLY A 84 11.44 3.38 -16.73
CA GLY A 84 10.17 4.04 -17.05
C GLY A 84 10.06 5.43 -16.41
N LEU A 85 10.43 5.55 -15.14
CA LEU A 85 10.47 6.82 -14.41
C LEU A 85 11.59 7.76 -14.91
N ALA A 86 12.77 7.22 -15.23
CA ALA A 86 13.91 8.02 -15.68
C ALA A 86 13.78 8.52 -17.13
N THR A 87 12.97 7.85 -17.95
CA THR A 87 12.75 8.19 -19.37
C THR A 87 11.40 8.84 -19.65
N ASP A 88 10.62 9.14 -18.60
CA ASP A 88 9.23 9.64 -18.67
C ASP A 88 8.29 8.77 -19.54
N ARG A 89 8.66 7.49 -19.78
CA ARG A 89 7.85 6.53 -20.54
C ARG A 89 6.82 5.88 -19.63
N LYS A 90 5.65 6.51 -19.55
CA LYS A 90 4.51 6.08 -18.75
C LYS A 90 4.18 4.60 -18.89
N GLY A 91 4.20 4.05 -20.11
CA GLY A 91 3.89 2.64 -20.35
C GLY A 91 4.81 1.68 -19.58
N LEU A 92 6.13 1.93 -19.59
CA LEU A 92 7.10 1.08 -18.90
C LEU A 92 7.00 1.22 -17.38
N ALA A 93 6.82 2.46 -16.89
CA ALA A 93 6.62 2.72 -15.47
C ALA A 93 5.34 2.07 -14.95
N THR A 94 4.24 2.17 -15.72
CA THR A 94 2.95 1.54 -15.38
C THR A 94 3.04 0.02 -15.40
N VAL A 95 3.67 -0.59 -16.41
CA VAL A 95 3.84 -2.05 -16.47
C VAL A 95 4.69 -2.54 -15.30
N GLY A 96 5.81 -1.88 -15.00
CA GLY A 96 6.64 -2.20 -13.86
C GLY A 96 5.89 -2.05 -12.53
N ALA A 97 5.16 -0.95 -12.36
CA ALA A 97 4.35 -0.71 -11.15
C ALA A 97 3.24 -1.75 -10.99
N ILE A 98 2.53 -2.12 -12.07
CA ILE A 98 1.52 -3.19 -12.04
C ILE A 98 2.16 -4.53 -11.69
N ALA A 99 3.29 -4.87 -12.33
CA ALA A 99 3.99 -6.12 -12.07
C ALA A 99 4.55 -6.21 -10.65
N PHE A 100 4.93 -5.09 -10.04
CA PHE A 100 5.35 -5.01 -8.63
C PHE A 100 4.16 -5.04 -7.66
N PHE A 101 3.07 -4.38 -8.04
CA PHE A 101 1.87 -4.27 -7.22
C PHE A 101 1.09 -5.57 -7.18
N LEU A 102 1.07 -6.35 -8.27
CA LEU A 102 0.29 -7.58 -8.37
C LEU A 102 0.70 -8.64 -7.32
N PRO A 103 1.99 -8.87 -7.04
CA PRO A 103 2.45 -9.67 -5.90
C PRO A 103 2.06 -9.14 -4.52
N THR A 104 2.13 -7.82 -4.35
CA THR A 104 1.75 -7.14 -3.12
C THR A 104 0.25 -7.27 -2.87
N PHE A 105 -0.55 -7.10 -3.92
CA PHE A 105 -1.97 -7.40 -3.93
C PHE A 105 -2.22 -8.87 -3.61
N GLY A 106 -1.49 -9.80 -4.20
CA GLY A 106 -1.55 -11.23 -3.88
C GLY A 106 -1.27 -11.56 -2.42
N TYR A 107 -0.34 -10.82 -1.79
CA TYR A 107 -0.05 -10.94 -0.37
C TYR A 107 -1.31 -10.65 0.46
N PHE A 108 -1.98 -9.52 0.19
CA PHE A 108 -3.23 -9.12 0.87
C PHE A 108 -4.43 -9.98 0.48
N ALA A 109 -4.52 -10.37 -0.80
CA ALA A 109 -5.63 -11.13 -1.35
C ALA A 109 -5.76 -12.50 -0.70
N ALA A 110 -4.67 -13.16 -0.29
CA ALA A 110 -4.78 -14.42 0.46
C ALA A 110 -5.35 -14.25 1.88
N TYR A 111 -5.21 -13.08 2.51
CA TYR A 111 -5.87 -12.77 3.79
C TYR A 111 -7.31 -12.25 3.59
N MET A 112 -7.62 -11.67 2.43
CA MET A 112 -8.98 -11.24 2.07
C MET A 112 -9.84 -12.37 1.48
N PHE A 113 -9.20 -13.37 0.87
CA PHE A 113 -9.82 -14.51 0.18
C PHE A 113 -9.28 -15.80 0.78
N PHE A 114 -9.88 -16.19 1.90
CA PHE A 114 -9.61 -17.43 2.64
C PHE A 114 -9.76 -18.74 1.81
N LEU A 115 -9.96 -18.67 0.50
CA LEU A 115 -10.27 -19.82 -0.39
C LEU A 115 -9.59 -19.77 -1.78
N ALA A 116 -8.67 -18.84 -2.06
CA ALA A 116 -8.27 -18.56 -3.45
C ALA A 116 -6.79 -18.79 -3.82
N GLY A 117 -5.99 -19.60 -3.11
CA GLY A 117 -4.70 -20.13 -3.61
C GLY A 117 -3.74 -19.17 -4.35
N LEU A 118 -3.83 -17.86 -4.08
CA LEU A 118 -3.05 -16.80 -4.75
C LEU A 118 -1.60 -16.72 -4.26
N GLY A 119 -1.08 -17.79 -3.65
CA GLY A 119 0.31 -17.87 -3.18
C GLY A 119 1.31 -17.60 -4.31
N MET A 120 0.97 -17.97 -5.56
CA MET A 120 1.81 -17.70 -6.73
C MET A 120 2.07 -16.21 -6.97
N LEU A 121 1.10 -15.33 -6.67
CA LEU A 121 1.34 -13.90 -6.81
C LEU A 121 2.46 -13.45 -5.87
N ARG A 122 2.68 -14.12 -4.73
CA ARG A 122 3.78 -13.82 -3.78
C ARG A 122 5.15 -14.26 -4.29
N ALA A 123 5.26 -14.91 -5.46
CA ALA A 123 6.53 -15.41 -5.99
C ALA A 123 7.61 -14.33 -6.07
N LEU A 124 7.24 -13.07 -6.34
CA LEU A 124 8.17 -11.94 -6.37
C LEU A 124 8.78 -11.62 -4.99
N TRP A 125 8.06 -11.95 -3.91
CA TRP A 125 8.42 -11.65 -2.53
C TRP A 125 9.00 -12.86 -1.78
N LEU A 126 8.85 -14.08 -2.32
CA LEU A 126 9.46 -15.30 -1.77
C LEU A 126 10.97 -15.18 -1.47
N PRO A 127 11.78 -14.45 -2.26
CA PRO A 127 13.19 -14.29 -1.94
C PRO A 127 13.46 -13.56 -0.61
N PHE A 128 12.55 -12.70 -0.17
CA PHE A 128 12.65 -11.94 1.09
C PHE A 128 11.98 -12.64 2.27
N TRP A 129 11.47 -13.86 2.09
CA TRP A 129 10.75 -14.57 3.15
C TRP A 129 11.58 -14.68 4.44
N GLY A 130 10.91 -14.52 5.59
CA GLY A 130 11.54 -14.52 6.91
C GLY A 130 11.88 -13.11 7.42
N PRO A 131 13.00 -12.93 8.16
CA PRO A 131 13.29 -11.68 8.88
C PRO A 131 13.41 -10.43 7.99
N LEU A 132 13.70 -10.58 6.69
CA LEU A 132 13.85 -9.46 5.77
C LEU A 132 12.52 -8.73 5.50
N LEU A 133 11.38 -9.42 5.58
CA LEU A 133 10.07 -8.79 5.43
C LEU A 133 9.74 -7.82 6.57
N LYS A 134 10.39 -7.97 7.74
CA LYS A 134 10.30 -7.03 8.87
C LYS A 134 11.04 -5.71 8.62
N LEU A 135 11.78 -5.56 7.51
CA LEU A 135 12.44 -4.29 7.15
C LEU A 135 11.43 -3.17 6.79
N GLY A 136 10.13 -3.46 6.79
CA GLY A 136 9.07 -2.44 6.72
C GLY A 136 8.37 -2.13 8.03
N ASP A 137 8.74 -2.76 9.16
CA ASP A 137 7.98 -2.69 10.43
C ASP A 137 7.92 -1.29 11.03
N VAL A 138 8.79 -0.36 10.62
CA VAL A 138 8.63 1.07 10.97
C VAL A 138 7.24 1.61 10.56
N SER A 139 6.64 1.05 9.51
CA SER A 139 5.28 1.40 9.07
C SER A 139 4.21 1.10 10.12
N LEU A 140 4.49 0.22 11.08
CA LEU A 140 3.58 -0.17 12.16
C LEU A 140 3.70 0.73 13.40
N VAL A 141 4.66 1.65 13.44
CA VAL A 141 4.80 2.62 14.54
C VAL A 141 3.52 3.43 14.79
N PRO A 142 2.81 3.96 13.77
CA PRO A 142 1.54 4.65 13.98
C PRO A 142 0.48 3.73 14.60
N TYR A 143 0.40 2.47 14.17
CA TYR A 143 -0.47 1.48 14.80
C TYR A 143 -0.07 1.27 16.27
N ALA A 144 1.22 1.10 16.55
CA ALA A 144 1.73 0.90 17.89
C ALA A 144 1.39 2.05 18.84
N ILE A 145 1.57 3.29 18.38
CA ILE A 145 1.24 4.51 19.15
C ILE A 145 -0.26 4.56 19.50
N LEU A 146 -1.14 4.11 18.59
CA LEU A 146 -2.59 4.16 18.81
C LEU A 146 -3.09 3.01 19.70
N VAL A 147 -2.55 1.81 19.53
CA VAL A 147 -3.02 0.61 20.24
C VAL A 147 -2.42 0.50 21.64
N TYR A 148 -1.19 0.98 21.85
CA TYR A 148 -0.50 0.82 23.13
C TYR A 148 -1.25 1.43 24.33
N PRO A 149 -1.74 2.70 24.31
CA PRO A 149 -2.39 3.28 25.47
C PRO A 149 -3.70 2.57 25.91
N PRO A 150 -4.63 2.22 25.00
CA PRO A 150 -5.81 1.42 25.36
C PRO A 150 -5.45 0.02 25.88
N ALA A 151 -4.40 -0.59 25.34
CA ALA A 151 -3.94 -1.90 25.80
C ALA A 151 -3.41 -1.89 27.23
N LEU A 152 -2.84 -0.77 27.71
CA LEU A 152 -2.50 -0.60 29.13
C LEU A 152 -3.73 -0.70 30.06
N LEU A 153 -4.92 -0.48 29.53
CA LEU A 153 -6.21 -0.62 30.22
C LEU A 153 -6.88 -1.97 29.94
N GLY A 154 -6.19 -2.89 29.25
CA GLY A 154 -6.74 -4.19 28.84
C GLY A 154 -7.74 -4.10 27.67
N ILE A 155 -7.75 -3.01 26.91
CA ILE A 155 -8.65 -2.82 25.77
C ILE A 155 -7.88 -3.07 24.46
N ASP A 156 -8.25 -4.14 23.75
CA ASP A 156 -7.81 -4.38 22.38
C ASP A 156 -8.61 -3.54 21.39
N ILE A 157 -7.93 -2.65 20.66
CA ILE A 157 -8.53 -1.89 19.56
C ILE A 157 -7.88 -2.20 18.20
N GLY A 158 -6.95 -3.16 18.12
CA GLY A 158 -6.14 -3.42 16.94
C GLY A 158 -6.99 -3.83 15.72
N MET A 159 -7.94 -4.75 15.93
CA MET A 159 -8.87 -5.18 14.87
C MET A 159 -9.82 -4.05 14.46
N ALA A 160 -10.33 -3.29 15.44
CA ALA A 160 -11.19 -2.14 15.17
C ALA A 160 -10.46 -1.09 14.32
N LEU A 161 -9.19 -0.79 14.64
CA LEU A 161 -8.36 0.15 13.91
C LEU A 161 -8.10 -0.30 12.47
N ALA A 162 -7.90 -1.61 12.25
CA ALA A 162 -7.76 -2.17 10.91
C ALA A 162 -9.04 -1.97 10.06
N TYR A 163 -10.21 -2.31 10.60
CA TYR A 163 -11.48 -2.10 9.90
C TYR A 163 -11.80 -0.63 9.66
N VAL A 164 -11.56 0.24 10.64
CA VAL A 164 -11.73 1.69 10.49
C VAL A 164 -10.81 2.22 9.40
N SER A 165 -9.55 1.78 9.34
CA SER A 165 -8.62 2.16 8.29
C SER A 165 -9.10 1.71 6.91
N ILE A 166 -9.58 0.47 6.78
CA ILE A 166 -10.15 -0.04 5.52
C ILE A 166 -11.35 0.82 5.09
N ALA A 167 -12.32 1.02 5.98
CA ALA A 167 -13.54 1.76 5.68
C ALA A 167 -13.25 3.23 5.33
N LEU A 168 -12.40 3.89 6.11
CA LEU A 168 -12.01 5.28 5.88
C LEU A 168 -11.22 5.43 4.58
N GLY A 169 -10.27 4.53 4.32
CA GLY A 169 -9.49 4.52 3.09
C GLY A 169 -10.36 4.37 1.84
N LEU A 170 -11.31 3.42 1.87
CA LEU A 170 -12.29 3.23 0.79
C LEU A 170 -13.19 4.46 0.61
N LEU A 171 -13.66 5.06 1.70
CA LEU A 171 -14.48 6.28 1.64
C LEU A 171 -13.71 7.45 1.01
N ILE A 172 -12.48 7.70 1.45
CA ILE A 172 -11.59 8.74 0.89
C ILE A 172 -11.33 8.46 -0.60
N PHE A 173 -11.03 7.22 -0.96
CA PHE A 173 -10.81 6.82 -2.36
C PHE A 173 -12.04 7.06 -3.22
N LEU A 174 -13.22 6.63 -2.76
CA LEU A 174 -14.49 6.83 -3.45
C LEU A 174 -14.80 8.31 -3.65
N LEU A 175 -14.71 9.12 -2.59
CA LEU A 175 -14.97 10.56 -2.65
C LEU A 175 -13.96 11.30 -3.55
N GLY A 176 -12.68 10.92 -3.49
CA GLY A 176 -11.65 11.45 -4.38
C GLY A 176 -11.90 11.09 -5.85
N THR A 177 -12.34 9.86 -6.12
CA THR A 177 -12.67 9.39 -7.48
C THR A 177 -13.91 10.09 -8.02
N LEU A 178 -14.95 10.25 -7.20
CA LEU A 178 -16.16 10.99 -7.54
C LEU A 178 -15.86 12.45 -7.86
N ALA A 179 -15.05 13.13 -7.04
CA ALA A 179 -14.67 14.51 -7.29
C ALA A 179 -13.89 14.67 -8.60
N TRP A 180 -13.00 13.71 -8.90
CA TRP A 180 -12.26 13.68 -10.15
C TRP A 180 -13.14 13.45 -11.38
N PHE A 181 -14.05 12.47 -11.33
CA PHE A 181 -15.03 12.24 -12.40
C PHE A 181 -15.92 13.47 -12.62
N TYR A 182 -16.41 14.06 -11.54
CA TYR A 182 -17.22 15.28 -11.61
C TYR A 182 -16.44 16.42 -12.28
N ALA A 183 -15.17 16.62 -11.93
CA ALA A 183 -14.33 17.62 -12.59
C ALA A 183 -14.14 17.33 -14.09
N LYS A 184 -13.94 16.06 -14.47
CA LYS A 184 -13.83 15.65 -15.88
C LYS A 184 -15.12 15.93 -16.66
N LEU A 185 -16.28 15.64 -16.08
CA LEU A 185 -17.57 15.95 -16.69
C LEU A 185 -17.78 17.45 -16.87
N MET A 186 -17.39 18.24 -15.88
CA MET A 186 -17.47 19.70 -15.92
C MET A 186 -16.34 20.33 -16.76
N ARG A 187 -15.48 19.53 -17.39
CA ARG A 187 -14.27 19.97 -18.11
C ARG A 187 -13.41 20.94 -17.32
N LYS A 188 -13.42 20.80 -15.98
CA LYS A 188 -12.53 21.57 -15.10
C LYS A 188 -11.10 21.11 -15.31
N GLU A 189 -10.22 22.08 -15.39
CA GLU A 189 -8.80 21.88 -15.68
C GLU A 189 -8.03 21.42 -14.45
N THR A 190 -8.33 22.02 -13.29
CA THR A 190 -7.78 21.70 -11.97
C THR A 190 -8.91 21.29 -11.03
N VAL A 191 -8.70 20.21 -10.26
CA VAL A 191 -9.66 19.74 -9.25
C VAL A 191 -9.22 20.29 -7.89
N ASP A 192 -9.90 21.33 -7.41
CA ASP A 192 -9.54 22.07 -6.18
C ASP A 192 -10.65 22.06 -5.12
N PHE A 193 -11.74 21.33 -5.37
CA PHE A 193 -12.95 21.31 -4.54
C PHE A 193 -13.14 20.00 -3.79
N TRP A 194 -14.04 20.02 -2.79
CA TRP A 194 -14.35 18.85 -1.94
C TRP A 194 -13.10 18.33 -1.24
N LEU A 195 -12.80 17.03 -1.38
CA LEU A 195 -11.66 16.39 -0.75
C LEU A 195 -10.33 16.90 -1.32
N TYR A 196 -10.34 17.38 -2.58
CA TYR A 196 -9.18 18.00 -3.21
C TYR A 196 -8.79 19.34 -2.54
N ARG A 197 -9.68 19.96 -1.76
CA ARG A 197 -9.33 21.15 -0.98
C ARG A 197 -8.37 20.83 0.18
N TYR A 198 -8.43 19.61 0.69
CA TYR A 198 -7.69 19.17 1.88
C TYR A 198 -6.52 18.24 1.56
N SER A 199 -6.43 17.75 0.33
CA SER A 199 -5.42 16.81 -0.13
C SER A 199 -5.31 16.94 -1.65
N ARG A 200 -4.12 17.11 -2.22
CA ARG A 200 -3.98 17.16 -3.69
C ARG A 200 -4.15 15.80 -4.36
N HIS A 201 -3.94 14.74 -3.58
CA HIS A 201 -3.95 13.35 -4.05
C HIS A 201 -4.85 12.48 -3.18
N PRO A 202 -6.15 12.79 -3.05
CA PRO A 202 -7.03 12.09 -2.11
C PRO A 202 -7.27 10.63 -2.51
N GLN A 203 -7.27 10.30 -3.81
CA GLN A 203 -7.39 8.92 -4.27
C GLN A 203 -6.19 8.08 -3.81
N TYR A 204 -4.97 8.58 -4.02
CA TYR A 204 -3.76 7.92 -3.57
C TYR A 204 -3.69 7.81 -2.05
N LEU A 205 -4.14 8.84 -1.33
CA LEU A 205 -4.26 8.78 0.13
C LEU A 205 -5.24 7.67 0.57
N GLY A 206 -6.43 7.63 -0.03
CA GLY A 206 -7.44 6.62 0.27
C GLY A 206 -6.92 5.20 0.04
N TRP A 207 -6.19 5.00 -1.06
CA TRP A 207 -5.52 3.73 -1.37
C TRP A 207 -4.48 3.32 -0.34
N ILE A 208 -3.62 4.25 0.08
CA ILE A 208 -2.59 4.00 1.11
C ILE A 208 -3.25 3.63 2.45
N ILE A 209 -4.27 4.38 2.88
CA ILE A 209 -4.97 4.11 4.15
C ILE A 209 -5.72 2.77 4.09
N TRP A 210 -6.38 2.48 2.97
CA TRP A 210 -7.11 1.23 2.78
C TRP A 210 -6.16 0.03 2.81
N SER A 211 -5.09 0.06 2.00
CA SER A 211 -4.09 -1.01 1.95
C SER A 211 -3.32 -1.15 3.27
N TYR A 212 -3.14 -0.06 4.03
CA TYR A 212 -2.61 -0.11 5.38
C TYR A 212 -3.53 -0.91 6.31
N GLY A 213 -4.84 -0.64 6.27
CA GLY A 213 -5.81 -1.41 7.05
C GLY A 213 -5.83 -2.90 6.68
N LEU A 214 -5.66 -3.24 5.39
CA LEU A 214 -5.49 -4.63 4.96
C LEU A 214 -4.20 -5.26 5.48
N MET A 215 -3.10 -4.50 5.51
CA MET A 215 -1.85 -4.93 6.13
C MET A 215 -2.04 -5.20 7.62
N LEU A 216 -2.74 -4.32 8.34
CA LEU A 216 -3.07 -4.51 9.75
C LEU A 216 -3.94 -5.75 9.97
N LEU A 217 -4.92 -6.03 9.12
CA LEU A 217 -5.67 -7.29 9.20
C LEU A 217 -4.77 -8.50 8.94
N ALA A 218 -3.92 -8.44 7.92
CA ALA A 218 -3.04 -9.54 7.56
C ALA A 218 -2.04 -9.90 8.67
N ILE A 219 -1.51 -8.90 9.39
CA ILE A 219 -0.59 -9.16 10.51
C ILE A 219 -1.31 -9.62 11.79
N GLN A 220 -2.57 -9.25 11.98
CA GLN A 220 -3.38 -9.65 13.15
C GLN A 220 -4.14 -10.95 12.94
N ALA A 221 -4.31 -11.40 11.70
CA ALA A 221 -5.02 -12.62 11.39
C ALA A 221 -4.33 -13.83 12.09
N PRO A 222 -5.09 -14.69 12.78
CA PRO A 222 -4.55 -15.88 13.40
C PRO A 222 -3.91 -16.74 12.32
N ILE A 223 -2.67 -17.14 12.54
CA ILE A 223 -1.94 -17.96 11.58
C ILE A 223 -2.49 -19.38 11.71
N PRO A 224 -3.08 -19.94 10.64
CA PRO A 224 -3.57 -21.32 10.69
C PRO A 224 -2.45 -22.26 11.13
N LEU A 225 -2.76 -23.17 12.04
CA LEU A 225 -1.87 -24.25 12.49
C LEU A 225 -0.57 -23.78 13.18
N GLY A 226 -0.52 -22.54 13.69
CA GLY A 226 0.60 -22.08 14.53
C GLY A 226 1.90 -21.76 13.78
N GLY A 227 1.84 -21.54 12.47
CA GLY A 227 2.98 -21.05 11.69
C GLY A 227 3.40 -19.62 12.06
N GLU A 228 4.44 -19.10 11.40
CA GLU A 228 4.88 -17.70 11.55
C GLU A 228 4.26 -16.79 10.47
N ASN A 229 3.79 -15.60 10.87
CA ASN A 229 3.38 -14.58 9.93
C ASN A 229 4.65 -13.91 9.41
N PRO A 230 4.99 -14.08 8.12
CA PRO A 230 6.26 -13.59 7.59
C PRO A 230 6.29 -12.05 7.53
N GLY A 231 5.16 -11.37 7.78
CA GLY A 231 5.07 -9.92 7.79
C GLY A 231 4.75 -9.35 6.40
N ALA A 232 3.84 -8.38 6.38
CA ALA A 232 3.37 -7.72 5.16
C ALA A 232 3.98 -6.32 4.96
N SER A 233 4.83 -5.88 5.89
CA SER A 233 5.18 -4.48 6.09
C SER A 233 6.17 -3.96 5.05
N LEU A 234 7.20 -4.73 4.66
CA LEU A 234 8.13 -4.30 3.61
C LEU A 234 7.46 -4.18 2.22
N PRO A 235 6.66 -5.17 1.75
CA PRO A 235 5.90 -5.02 0.50
C PRO A 235 4.97 -3.80 0.52
N TRP A 236 4.27 -3.60 1.64
CA TRP A 236 3.38 -2.45 1.81
C TRP A 236 4.15 -1.13 1.77
N LEU A 237 5.26 -1.02 2.49
CA LEU A 237 6.11 0.18 2.53
C LEU A 237 6.58 0.57 1.12
N ILE A 238 7.13 -0.38 0.36
CA ILE A 238 7.61 -0.11 -0.99
C ILE A 238 6.45 0.30 -1.90
N SER A 239 5.32 -0.40 -1.82
CA SER A 239 4.11 -0.05 -2.57
C SER A 239 3.63 1.37 -2.27
N SER A 240 3.54 1.76 -1.00
CA SER A 240 3.14 3.12 -0.61
C SER A 240 4.11 4.18 -1.11
N LEU A 241 5.42 3.90 -1.09
CA LEU A 241 6.43 4.81 -1.66
C LEU A 241 6.32 4.93 -3.18
N ILE A 242 5.99 3.85 -3.90
CA ILE A 242 5.72 3.88 -5.34
C ILE A 242 4.50 4.77 -5.61
N VAL A 243 3.40 4.59 -4.86
CA VAL A 243 2.19 5.42 -5.01
C VAL A 243 2.51 6.90 -4.76
N ALA A 244 3.28 7.21 -3.72
CA ALA A 244 3.74 8.58 -3.48
C ALA A 244 4.62 9.12 -4.63
N SER A 245 5.47 8.27 -5.22
CA SER A 245 6.31 8.63 -6.36
C SER A 245 5.49 8.91 -7.63
N VAL A 246 4.45 8.12 -7.89
CA VAL A 246 3.51 8.36 -8.99
C VAL A 246 2.80 9.70 -8.80
N ALA A 247 2.33 10.00 -7.59
CA ALA A 247 1.71 11.27 -7.26
C ALA A 247 2.66 12.46 -7.47
N LEU A 248 3.94 12.34 -7.10
CA LEU A 248 4.97 13.34 -7.40
C LEU A 248 5.20 13.52 -8.90
N GLY A 249 5.23 12.43 -9.67
CA GLY A 249 5.32 12.48 -11.13
C GLY A 249 4.13 13.20 -11.77
N GLU A 250 2.93 13.04 -11.22
CA GLU A 250 1.76 13.82 -11.64
C GLU A 250 1.89 15.31 -11.30
N GLU A 251 2.45 15.68 -10.14
CA GLU A 251 2.69 17.09 -9.81
C GLU A 251 3.67 17.75 -10.78
N ILE A 252 4.71 17.04 -11.21
CA ILE A 252 5.66 17.54 -12.23
C ILE A 252 4.92 17.84 -13.52
N LYS A 253 4.07 16.90 -13.97
CA LYS A 253 3.26 17.07 -15.18
C LYS A 253 2.32 18.26 -15.06
N MET A 254 1.59 18.36 -13.94
CA MET A 254 0.64 19.45 -13.73
C MET A 254 1.33 20.81 -13.60
N SER A 255 2.48 20.88 -12.93
CA SER A 255 3.28 22.11 -12.84
C SER A 255 3.77 22.55 -14.23
N THR A 256 4.15 21.60 -15.09
CA THR A 256 4.54 21.89 -16.49
C THR A 256 3.37 22.35 -17.35
N GLU A 257 2.21 21.70 -17.23
CA GLU A 257 1.02 21.99 -18.06
C GLU A 257 0.25 23.25 -17.61
N ARG A 258 0.29 23.59 -16.32
CA ARG A 258 -0.57 24.62 -15.71
C ARG A 258 0.19 25.77 -15.05
N GLY A 259 1.51 25.66 -14.91
CA GLY A 259 2.37 26.71 -14.39
C GLY A 259 1.86 27.31 -13.08
N ALA A 260 1.64 28.63 -13.08
CA ALA A 260 1.31 29.41 -11.88
C ALA A 260 -0.03 29.01 -11.21
N GLU A 261 -1.03 28.54 -11.97
CA GLU A 261 -2.33 28.14 -11.41
C GLU A 261 -2.14 26.94 -10.46
N TYR A 262 -1.44 25.91 -10.95
CA TYR A 262 -1.17 24.72 -10.15
C TYR A 262 -0.22 25.02 -8.98
N GLU A 263 0.74 25.93 -9.15
CA GLU A 263 1.58 26.38 -8.04
C GLU A 263 0.79 27.04 -6.91
N SER A 264 -0.20 27.87 -7.24
CA SER A 264 -1.09 28.48 -6.25
C SER A 264 -1.88 27.41 -5.46
N TYR A 265 -2.42 26.42 -6.17
CA TYR A 265 -3.09 25.28 -5.54
C TYR A 265 -2.13 24.43 -4.69
N ARG A 266 -0.91 24.17 -5.20
CA ARG A 266 0.14 23.42 -4.51
C ARG A 266 0.59 24.07 -3.20
N ASN A 267 0.60 25.40 -3.16
CA ASN A 267 0.98 26.17 -1.96
C ASN A 267 -0.15 26.25 -0.91
N SER A 268 -1.41 26.09 -1.32
CA SER A 268 -2.58 26.25 -0.43
C SER A 268 -3.16 24.94 0.08
N THR A 269 -2.93 23.83 -0.62
CA THR A 269 -3.43 22.49 -0.26
C THR A 269 -2.26 21.56 0.01
N PRO A 270 -2.28 20.68 1.03
CA PRO A 270 -1.19 19.74 1.31
C PRO A 270 -1.13 18.58 0.29
N PHE A 271 0.04 17.95 0.16
CA PHE A 271 0.28 16.86 -0.80
C PHE A 271 -0.71 15.70 -0.67
N MET A 272 -0.76 15.08 0.51
CA MET A 272 -1.70 13.99 0.83
C MET A 272 -2.38 14.25 2.17
N LEU A 273 -1.61 14.31 3.26
CA LEU A 273 -2.15 14.51 4.60
C LEU A 273 -2.02 15.97 5.07
N PRO A 274 -3.05 16.54 5.71
CA PRO A 274 -2.96 17.84 6.38
C PRO A 274 -2.17 17.70 7.70
N LEU A 275 -0.85 17.71 7.59
CA LEU A 275 0.05 17.56 8.73
C LEU A 275 0.35 18.91 9.40
N PRO A 276 0.50 18.96 10.74
CA PRO A 276 1.04 20.13 11.44
C PRO A 276 2.37 20.58 10.84
N GLY A 277 2.62 21.90 10.83
CA GLY A 277 3.79 22.48 10.14
C GLY A 277 5.15 21.99 10.65
N LEU A 278 5.26 21.51 11.91
CA LEU A 278 6.47 20.86 12.43
C LEU A 278 6.68 19.50 11.73
N ILE A 279 5.65 18.65 11.73
CA ILE A 279 5.70 17.30 11.15
C ILE A 279 5.97 17.40 9.65
N SER A 280 5.26 18.30 8.95
CA SER A 280 5.49 18.55 7.52
C SER A 280 6.94 18.97 7.24
N ARG A 281 7.55 19.81 8.09
CA ARG A 281 8.96 20.20 7.95
C ARG A 281 9.91 19.03 8.17
N VAL A 282 9.68 18.20 9.18
CA VAL A 282 10.52 17.02 9.47
C VAL A 282 10.41 15.99 8.34
N VAL A 283 9.18 15.64 7.94
CA VAL A 283 8.94 14.66 6.88
C VAL A 283 9.57 15.10 5.57
N SER A 284 9.49 16.39 5.21
CA SER A 284 10.09 16.92 3.97
C SER A 284 11.59 17.23 4.06
N ALA A 285 12.21 17.14 5.24
CA ALA A 285 13.61 17.52 5.42
C ALA A 285 14.60 16.66 4.61
N PRO A 286 14.49 15.32 4.56
CA PRO A 286 15.41 14.48 3.79
C PRO A 286 15.41 14.81 2.30
N MET A 287 14.21 14.96 1.71
CA MET A 287 14.07 15.38 0.32
C MET A 287 14.70 16.76 0.08
N ARG A 288 14.45 17.74 0.96
CA ARG A 288 15.00 19.09 0.82
C ARG A 288 16.52 19.10 0.96
N ALA A 289 17.08 18.27 1.84
CA ALA A 289 18.52 18.13 2.02
C ALA A 289 19.19 17.56 0.76
N VAL A 290 18.58 16.54 0.15
CA VAL A 290 19.13 15.84 -1.01
C VAL A 290 18.94 16.64 -2.31
N LEU A 291 17.74 17.17 -2.55
CA LEU A 291 17.44 17.91 -3.79
C LEU A 291 17.84 19.39 -3.73
N ARG A 292 18.09 19.94 -2.54
CA ARG A 292 18.30 21.38 -2.30
C ARG A 292 17.16 22.29 -2.80
N LYS A 293 15.97 21.72 -2.97
CA LYS A 293 14.74 22.42 -3.38
C LYS A 293 13.51 21.83 -2.70
N ARG A 294 12.38 22.54 -2.82
CA ARG A 294 11.14 22.18 -2.10
C ARG A 294 10.43 20.96 -2.68
N TYR A 295 10.53 20.72 -3.98
CA TYR A 295 9.81 19.66 -4.69
C TYR A 295 10.69 19.07 -5.80
N PRO A 296 10.50 17.79 -6.17
CA PRO A 296 11.10 17.25 -7.39
C PRO A 296 10.46 17.88 -8.63
N GLU A 297 11.27 18.08 -9.66
CA GLU A 297 10.90 18.68 -10.95
C GLU A 297 11.16 17.73 -12.12
N THR A 298 11.88 16.62 -11.89
CA THR A 298 12.17 15.60 -12.91
C THR A 298 11.94 14.19 -12.39
N GLY A 299 11.67 13.24 -13.29
CA GLY A 299 11.50 11.82 -12.91
C GLY A 299 12.72 11.23 -12.19
N ARG A 300 13.93 11.68 -12.53
CA ARG A 300 15.17 11.27 -11.83
C ARG A 300 15.18 11.71 -10.36
N GLU A 301 14.69 12.90 -10.07
CA GLU A 301 14.59 13.40 -8.69
C GLU A 301 13.52 12.66 -7.91
N VAL A 302 12.41 12.26 -8.54
CA VAL A 302 11.41 11.38 -7.92
C VAL A 302 12.03 10.04 -7.53
N VAL A 303 12.84 9.43 -8.41
CA VAL A 303 13.58 8.19 -8.09
C VAL A 303 14.55 8.41 -6.93
N MET A 304 15.27 9.53 -6.91
CA MET A 304 16.18 9.87 -5.81
C MET A 304 15.41 10.02 -4.49
N VAL A 305 14.26 10.68 -4.50
CA VAL A 305 13.36 10.81 -3.35
C VAL A 305 12.89 9.43 -2.87
N PHE A 306 12.44 8.58 -3.78
CA PHE A 306 12.03 7.21 -3.48
C PHE A 306 13.15 6.43 -2.76
N VAL A 307 14.37 6.44 -3.30
CA VAL A 307 15.52 5.73 -2.73
C VAL A 307 15.85 6.27 -1.34
N VAL A 308 15.88 7.60 -1.15
CA VAL A 308 16.17 8.23 0.13
C VAL A 308 15.16 7.81 1.19
N TYR A 309 13.85 7.91 0.91
CA TYR A 309 12.84 7.51 1.89
C TYR A 309 12.84 6.00 2.14
N LEU A 310 13.03 5.18 1.10
CA LEU A 310 13.14 3.74 1.27
C LEU A 310 14.32 3.39 2.20
N SER A 311 15.50 3.96 1.96
CA SER A 311 16.67 3.75 2.81
C SER A 311 16.41 4.20 4.25
N ILE A 312 15.82 5.38 4.46
CA ILE A 312 15.48 5.87 5.80
C ILE A 312 14.54 4.89 6.51
N PHE A 313 13.44 4.48 5.87
CA PHE A 313 12.46 3.61 6.50
C PHE A 313 13.03 2.20 6.76
N VAL A 314 13.82 1.64 5.84
CA VAL A 314 14.49 0.35 6.06
C VAL A 314 15.47 0.44 7.23
N LEU A 315 16.26 1.52 7.33
CA LEU A 315 17.18 1.73 8.44
C LEU A 315 16.43 1.89 9.78
N LEU A 316 15.31 2.62 9.77
CA LEU A 316 14.45 2.77 10.95
C LEU A 316 13.74 1.47 11.35
N SER A 317 13.60 0.51 10.43
CA SER A 317 13.08 -0.83 10.72
C SER A 317 14.13 -1.78 11.30
N LEU A 318 15.44 -1.44 11.27
CA LEU A 318 16.50 -2.31 11.80
C LEU A 318 16.31 -2.72 13.26
N PRO A 319 15.87 -1.84 14.20
CA PRO A 319 15.62 -2.26 15.58
C PRO A 319 14.61 -3.41 15.69
N PHE A 320 13.59 -3.46 14.85
CA PHE A 320 12.58 -4.53 14.84
C PHE A 320 13.18 -5.87 14.43
N VAL A 321 14.10 -5.85 13.46
CA VAL A 321 14.82 -7.04 12.99
C VAL A 321 15.88 -7.49 13.99
N LEU A 322 16.74 -6.57 14.43
CA LEU A 322 17.89 -6.87 15.29
C LEU A 322 17.48 -7.27 16.70
N LEU A 323 16.40 -6.70 17.23
CA LEU A 323 15.87 -7.01 18.56
C LEU A 323 14.76 -8.07 18.52
N ASN A 324 14.41 -8.55 17.32
CA ASN A 324 13.26 -9.44 17.09
C ASN A 324 11.99 -8.94 17.80
N TRP A 325 11.68 -7.65 17.63
CA TRP A 325 10.55 -6.98 18.25
C TRP A 325 9.43 -6.74 17.22
N PRO A 326 8.17 -7.09 17.52
CA PRO A 326 7.66 -7.75 18.74
C PRO A 326 8.10 -9.22 18.85
N SER A 327 8.24 -9.71 20.08
CA SER A 327 8.63 -11.09 20.39
C SER A 327 7.47 -12.09 20.15
N HIS A 328 7.75 -13.40 20.26
CA HIS A 328 6.78 -14.49 20.12
C HIS A 328 6.10 -14.53 18.73
N LEU A 329 4.79 -14.32 18.67
CA LEU A 329 3.99 -14.36 17.45
C LEU A 329 4.08 -13.04 16.64
N GLY A 330 4.93 -12.11 17.07
CA GLY A 330 5.13 -10.82 16.41
C GLY A 330 3.93 -9.90 16.60
N TRP A 331 3.55 -9.20 15.54
CA TRP A 331 2.49 -8.20 15.58
C TRP A 331 1.08 -8.77 15.77
N SER A 332 0.88 -10.09 15.63
CA SER A 332 -0.43 -10.70 15.85
C SER A 332 -0.80 -10.80 17.33
N ASP A 333 0.20 -10.84 18.22
CA ASP A 333 0.03 -10.94 19.68
C ASP A 333 0.50 -9.66 20.40
N TRP A 334 0.84 -8.63 19.63
CA TRP A 334 1.25 -7.35 20.19
C TRP A 334 0.06 -6.38 20.16
N PRO A 335 -0.23 -5.68 21.28
CA PRO A 335 0.47 -5.73 22.56
C PRO A 335 0.11 -6.98 23.38
N PRO A 336 1.05 -7.53 24.17
CA PRO A 336 0.84 -8.77 24.91
C PRO A 336 -0.20 -8.59 26.02
N TYR A 337 -1.40 -9.14 25.83
CA TYR A 337 -2.51 -9.07 26.80
C TYR A 337 -2.19 -9.77 28.14
N TRP A 338 -1.28 -10.75 28.12
CA TRP A 338 -0.98 -11.66 29.22
C TRP A 338 -0.31 -11.02 30.44
N HIS A 339 0.25 -9.81 30.31
CA HIS A 339 1.02 -9.17 31.39
C HIS A 339 0.22 -8.20 32.26
N PHE A 340 -1.01 -7.84 31.86
CA PHE A 340 -1.77 -6.77 32.52
C PHE A 340 -2.96 -7.26 33.35
N ILE A 341 -3.31 -8.55 33.28
CA ILE A 341 -4.28 -9.15 34.19
C ILE A 341 -3.51 -9.66 35.42
N PRO A 342 -3.70 -9.09 36.62
CA PRO A 342 -3.10 -9.67 37.82
C PRO A 342 -3.61 -11.10 37.94
N ARG A 343 -2.70 -12.08 37.96
CA ARG A 343 -3.04 -13.46 38.30
C ARG A 343 -3.73 -13.39 39.66
N ALA A 344 -5.04 -13.66 39.68
CA ALA A 344 -5.75 -13.90 40.93
C ALA A 344 -4.98 -15.01 41.66
N ARG A 345 -4.41 -14.67 42.82
CA ARG A 345 -3.78 -15.63 43.71
C ARG A 345 -4.83 -16.39 44.48
#